data_AF-A0A662CEQ6-F1
#
_entry.id   AF-A0A662CEQ6-F1
#
_cell.length_a   1.000
_cell.length_b   1.000
_cell.length_c   1.000
_cell.angle_alpha   90.00
_cell.angle_beta   90.00
_cell.angle_gamma   90.00
#
_symmetry.space_group_name_H-M   'P 1'
#
loop_
_entity.id
_entity.type
_entity.pdbx_description
1 polymer ?
#
loop_
_entity_poly.entity_id
_entity_poly.type
_entity_poly.pdbx_seq_one_letter_code
_entity_poly.pdbx_strand_id
1 'polypeptide(L)'
;MSLSKEKEKAVEGAIAQIEREFGKGSIMRLGDKGRLLDVRVIPTGALPLDLALGVGGIPRGRITEIYGPEASGKTTLALHVVAEAQREGGVAAFIDAEHALDPVYARKLGVKTEDLLISQPDTGEQALEIAETLVRSGAVDVVVIDSVAALVPRAELEGDMGDSHVGLQARLMSQALRKLTGAVSKSQTALVFINQVRQKISTFGFGPSETTTGGMALKFYASVRLDIRRIGSIKDREGNVLGNRVKVKVVKNKLAPPFREVEFEILYGQGISKEGCLIDMALDLGVIQRSGAWFSYGDMRLGQGKENVRELLRTDPEVMEKIEREIRSKLGLEAREAPGQEV
;
A
#
# COMPACT_ATOMS: atom_id res chain seq x y z
N MET A 1 22.59 -29.17 -16.96
CA MET A 1 23.67 -29.27 -17.96
C MET A 1 24.82 -28.41 -17.46
N SER A 2 26.00 -28.98 -17.18
CA SER A 2 27.17 -28.16 -16.82
C SER A 2 27.67 -27.42 -18.06
N LEU A 3 27.98 -26.14 -17.92
CA LEU A 3 28.66 -25.39 -18.97
C LEU A 3 30.06 -25.99 -19.20
N SER A 4 30.60 -25.89 -20.41
CA SER A 4 32.01 -26.24 -20.64
C SER A 4 32.89 -25.23 -19.90
N LYS A 5 34.05 -25.66 -19.38
CA LYS A 5 34.99 -24.79 -18.64
C LYS A 5 35.35 -23.50 -19.39
N GLU A 6 35.42 -23.55 -20.71
CA GLU A 6 35.67 -22.37 -21.55
C GLU A 6 34.49 -21.38 -21.54
N LYS A 7 33.25 -21.89 -21.57
CA LYS A 7 32.05 -21.05 -21.47
C LYS A 7 31.92 -20.43 -20.09
N GLU A 8 32.27 -21.16 -19.02
CA GLU A 8 32.28 -20.61 -17.66
C GLU A 8 33.26 -19.46 -17.52
N LYS A 9 34.50 -19.65 -18.01
CA LYS A 9 35.53 -18.59 -17.99
C LYS A 9 35.14 -17.37 -18.82
N ALA A 10 34.51 -17.56 -19.97
CA ALA A 10 34.01 -16.47 -20.81
C ALA A 10 32.87 -15.69 -20.11
N VAL A 11 31.95 -16.39 -19.45
CA VAL A 11 30.87 -15.78 -18.67
C VAL A 11 31.42 -14.99 -17.48
N GLU A 12 32.39 -15.53 -16.74
CA GLU A 12 33.04 -14.83 -15.63
C GLU A 12 33.80 -13.58 -16.09
N GLY A 13 34.50 -13.66 -17.23
CA GLY A 13 35.16 -12.51 -17.85
C GLY A 13 34.17 -11.40 -18.22
N ALA A 14 33.04 -11.76 -18.83
CA ALA A 14 31.97 -10.82 -19.17
C ALA A 14 31.34 -10.20 -17.92
N ILE A 15 31.07 -10.98 -16.86
CA ILE A 15 30.56 -10.47 -15.58
C ILE A 15 31.54 -9.45 -14.99
N ALA A 16 32.83 -9.78 -14.92
CA ALA A 16 33.85 -8.89 -14.37
C ALA A 16 34.03 -7.59 -15.19
N GLN A 17 33.85 -7.66 -16.51
CA GLN A 17 33.84 -6.47 -17.36
C GLN A 17 32.61 -5.59 -17.07
N ILE A 18 31.42 -6.19 -16.99
CA ILE A 18 30.17 -5.49 -16.70
C ILE A 18 30.20 -4.84 -15.31
N GLU A 19 30.76 -5.51 -14.29
CA GLU A 19 30.92 -4.91 -12.96
C GLU A 19 31.92 -3.76 -12.93
N ARG A 20 32.97 -3.81 -13.75
CA ARG A 20 33.96 -2.74 -13.86
C ARG A 20 33.39 -1.50 -14.55
N GLU A 21 32.60 -1.69 -15.60
CA GLU A 21 32.01 -0.62 -16.39
C GLU A 21 30.78 0.01 -15.69
N PHE A 22 29.94 -0.81 -15.05
CA PHE A 22 28.63 -0.37 -14.52
C PHE A 22 28.51 -0.45 -12.99
N GLY A 23 29.58 -0.84 -12.29
CA GLY A 23 29.64 -0.96 -10.83
C GLY A 23 29.27 -2.36 -10.31
N LYS A 24 29.71 -2.67 -9.09
CA LYS A 24 29.40 -3.95 -8.42
C LYS A 24 27.90 -4.19 -8.31
N GLY A 25 27.47 -5.41 -8.64
CA GLY A 25 26.05 -5.80 -8.60
C GLY A 25 25.20 -5.30 -9.78
N SER A 26 25.82 -4.78 -10.85
CA SER A 26 25.16 -4.47 -12.13
C SER A 26 24.68 -5.72 -12.87
N ILE A 27 25.32 -6.87 -12.62
CA ILE A 27 24.92 -8.20 -13.08
C ILE A 27 25.17 -9.22 -11.96
N MET A 28 24.21 -10.11 -11.74
CA MET A 28 24.28 -11.12 -10.67
C MET A 28 23.62 -12.41 -11.15
N ARG A 29 24.03 -13.57 -10.62
CA ARG A 29 23.25 -14.79 -10.86
C ARG A 29 21.98 -14.71 -10.04
N LEU A 30 20.85 -15.12 -10.63
CA LEU A 30 19.53 -15.05 -9.97
C LEU A 30 19.49 -15.84 -8.64
N GLY A 31 20.29 -16.90 -8.52
CA GLY A 31 20.40 -17.72 -7.31
C GLY A 31 21.38 -17.21 -6.25
N ASP A 32 22.16 -16.16 -6.54
CA ASP A 32 23.08 -15.57 -5.55
C ASP A 32 22.24 -14.81 -4.51
N LYS A 33 22.15 -15.40 -3.31
CA LYS A 33 21.25 -15.01 -2.22
C LYS A 33 21.45 -13.59 -1.66
N GLY A 34 22.35 -12.78 -2.22
CA GLY A 34 22.78 -11.50 -1.65
C GLY A 34 21.84 -10.31 -1.82
N ARG A 35 20.81 -10.39 -2.70
CA ARG A 35 19.92 -9.23 -2.94
C ARG A 35 18.46 -9.55 -3.31
N LEU A 36 18.16 -10.79 -3.69
CA LEU A 36 16.88 -11.17 -4.34
C LEU A 36 15.82 -11.79 -3.42
N LEU A 37 16.09 -12.04 -2.12
CA LEU A 37 15.29 -12.97 -1.32
C LEU A 37 14.67 -12.48 0.00
N ASP A 38 14.60 -11.18 0.25
CA ASP A 38 13.60 -10.67 1.21
C ASP A 38 13.09 -9.31 0.74
N VAL A 39 11.92 -9.32 0.10
CA VAL A 39 11.22 -8.09 -0.25
C VAL A 39 10.76 -7.48 1.06
N ARG A 40 11.47 -6.44 1.53
CA ARG A 40 11.04 -5.69 2.70
C ARG A 40 9.69 -5.04 2.39
N VAL A 41 8.82 -4.99 3.39
CA VAL A 41 7.46 -4.46 3.26
C VAL A 41 7.19 -3.42 4.34
N ILE A 42 6.12 -2.68 4.17
CA ILE A 42 5.51 -1.81 5.18
C ILE A 42 4.09 -2.37 5.42
N PRO A 43 3.72 -2.73 6.67
CA PRO A 43 2.37 -3.19 6.98
C PRO A 43 1.33 -2.17 6.52
N THR A 44 0.15 -2.65 6.10
CA THR A 44 -0.92 -1.76 5.63
C THR A 44 -1.76 -1.16 6.75
N GLY A 45 -1.56 -1.62 7.99
CA GLY A 45 -2.46 -1.36 9.12
C GLY A 45 -3.70 -2.26 9.12
N ALA A 46 -3.88 -3.11 8.09
CA ALA A 46 -4.97 -4.07 7.99
C ALA A 46 -4.41 -5.49 7.77
N LEU A 47 -4.35 -6.30 8.83
CA LEU A 47 -3.82 -7.67 8.76
C LEU A 47 -4.44 -8.51 7.61
N PRO A 48 -5.76 -8.50 7.34
CA PRO A 48 -6.32 -9.21 6.20
C PRO A 48 -5.67 -8.81 4.87
N LEU A 49 -5.43 -7.50 4.66
CA LEU A 49 -4.83 -6.99 3.44
C LEU A 49 -3.36 -7.39 3.33
N ASP A 50 -2.60 -7.37 4.43
CA ASP A 50 -1.21 -7.84 4.46
C ASP A 50 -1.10 -9.30 4.02
N LEU A 51 -2.04 -10.14 4.45
CA LEU A 51 -2.16 -11.54 4.03
C LEU A 51 -2.58 -11.68 2.57
N ALA A 52 -3.51 -10.85 2.10
CA ALA A 52 -3.95 -10.85 0.71
C ALA A 52 -2.84 -10.40 -0.25
N LEU A 53 -1.93 -9.54 0.20
CA LEU A 53 -0.74 -9.15 -0.53
C LEU A 53 0.28 -10.30 -0.65
N GLY A 54 0.23 -11.29 0.25
CA GLY A 54 1.07 -12.50 0.24
C GLY A 54 2.53 -12.27 0.63
N VAL A 55 2.98 -11.01 0.66
CA VAL A 55 4.29 -10.58 1.15
C VAL A 55 4.23 -9.87 2.50
N GLY A 56 3.04 -9.72 3.08
CA GLY A 56 2.85 -9.14 4.42
C GLY A 56 2.72 -7.61 4.47
N GLY A 57 2.64 -6.92 3.32
CA GLY A 57 2.46 -5.47 3.29
C GLY A 57 2.79 -4.82 1.95
N ILE A 58 2.86 -3.49 1.94
CA ILE A 58 3.27 -2.69 0.78
C ILE A 58 4.77 -2.90 0.52
N PRO A 59 5.17 -3.34 -0.68
CA PRO A 59 6.57 -3.65 -0.97
C PRO A 59 7.44 -2.40 -1.08
N ARG A 60 8.54 -2.38 -0.32
CA ARG A 60 9.61 -1.40 -0.43
C ARG A 60 10.36 -1.55 -1.75
N GLY A 61 10.87 -0.44 -2.25
CA GLY A 61 11.55 -0.37 -3.55
C GLY A 61 10.66 -0.67 -4.75
N ARG A 62 9.33 -0.53 -4.59
CA ARG A 62 8.33 -0.77 -5.63
C ARG A 62 7.29 0.35 -5.66
N ILE A 63 6.59 0.40 -6.78
CA ILE A 63 5.46 1.31 -7.00
C ILE A 63 4.16 0.55 -6.70
N THR A 64 3.28 1.15 -5.90
CA THR A 64 1.94 0.67 -5.61
C THR A 64 0.91 1.70 -6.04
N GLU A 65 -0.19 1.26 -6.66
CA GLU A 65 -1.34 2.13 -6.96
C GLU A 65 -2.53 1.71 -6.08
N ILE A 66 -3.12 2.66 -5.37
CA ILE A 66 -4.37 2.51 -4.62
C ILE A 66 -5.42 3.35 -5.36
N TYR A 67 -6.44 2.70 -5.91
CA TYR A 67 -7.47 3.40 -6.68
C TYR A 67 -8.87 2.95 -6.32
N GLY A 68 -9.85 3.78 -6.63
CA GLY A 68 -11.26 3.51 -6.35
C GLY A 68 -12.12 4.77 -6.37
N PRO A 69 -13.44 4.62 -6.14
CA PRO A 69 -14.38 5.75 -6.07
C PRO A 69 -14.01 6.77 -4.99
N GLU A 70 -14.65 7.93 -5.02
CA GLU A 70 -14.60 8.89 -3.92
C GLU A 70 -15.12 8.26 -2.62
N ALA A 71 -14.61 8.74 -1.48
CA ALA A 71 -14.96 8.25 -0.14
C ALA A 71 -14.79 6.73 0.08
N SER A 72 -14.01 6.03 -0.76
CA SER A 72 -13.77 4.58 -0.61
C SER A 72 -12.72 4.22 0.45
N GLY A 73 -11.97 5.21 0.96
CA GLY A 73 -10.94 5.00 1.98
C GLY A 73 -9.50 5.00 1.45
N LYS A 74 -9.25 5.44 0.21
CA LYS A 74 -7.89 5.50 -0.40
C LYS A 74 -6.87 6.22 0.47
N THR A 75 -7.14 7.48 0.80
CA THR A 75 -6.27 8.31 1.64
C THR A 75 -6.14 7.75 3.05
N THR A 76 -7.21 7.20 3.63
CA THR A 76 -7.15 6.52 4.93
C THR A 76 -6.19 5.33 4.90
N LEU A 77 -6.29 4.45 3.90
CA LEU A 77 -5.35 3.33 3.75
C LEU A 77 -3.91 3.81 3.57
N ALA A 78 -3.69 4.85 2.76
CA ALA A 78 -2.34 5.39 2.57
C ALA A 78 -1.77 6.02 3.85
N LEU A 79 -2.60 6.70 4.65
CA LEU A 79 -2.18 7.25 5.95
C LEU A 79 -1.86 6.14 6.96
N HIS A 80 -2.56 5.01 6.93
CA HIS A 80 -2.16 3.84 7.74
C HIS A 80 -0.80 3.28 7.29
N VAL A 81 -0.52 3.18 5.99
CA VAL A 81 0.81 2.79 5.50
C VAL A 81 1.89 3.78 5.98
N VAL A 82 1.60 5.08 5.99
CA VAL A 82 2.49 6.11 6.53
C VAL A 82 2.70 5.92 8.04
N ALA A 83 1.64 5.73 8.81
CA ALA A 83 1.72 5.52 10.25
C ALA A 83 2.53 4.25 10.59
N GLU A 84 2.34 3.15 9.86
CA GLU A 84 3.10 1.92 10.02
C GLU A 84 4.59 2.11 9.68
N ALA A 85 4.91 2.85 8.60
CA ALA A 85 6.29 3.19 8.27
C ALA A 85 6.97 3.99 9.39
N GLN A 86 6.28 5.00 9.94
CA GLN A 86 6.79 5.82 11.05
C GLN A 86 6.89 5.05 12.38
N ARG A 87 6.02 4.04 12.57
CA ARG A 87 6.06 3.13 13.72
C ARG A 87 7.30 2.23 13.69
N GLU A 88 7.72 1.82 12.50
CA GLU A 88 8.99 1.11 12.27
C GLU A 88 10.23 2.03 12.31
N GLY A 89 10.06 3.32 12.63
CA GLY A 89 11.14 4.30 12.69
C GLY A 89 11.56 4.88 11.32
N GLY A 90 10.78 4.61 10.27
CA GLY A 90 11.03 5.12 8.93
C GLY A 90 10.54 6.55 8.72
N VAL A 91 11.09 7.20 7.68
CA VAL A 91 10.72 8.55 7.26
C VAL A 91 9.64 8.49 6.19
N ALA A 92 8.57 9.26 6.37
CA ALA A 92 7.46 9.33 5.42
C ALA A 92 7.34 10.70 4.77
N ALA A 93 6.91 10.72 3.51
CA ALA A 93 6.53 11.93 2.81
C ALA A 93 5.16 11.79 2.14
N PHE A 94 4.42 12.90 2.10
CA PHE A 94 3.10 13.00 1.52
C PHE A 94 3.03 14.19 0.55
N ILE A 95 2.83 13.89 -0.72
CA ILE A 95 2.63 14.89 -1.78
C ILE A 95 1.13 15.05 -1.98
N ASP A 96 0.57 16.09 -1.37
CA ASP A 96 -0.86 16.42 -1.37
C ASP A 96 -1.16 17.35 -2.55
N ALA A 97 -1.34 16.76 -3.73
CA ALA A 97 -1.77 17.47 -4.93
C ALA A 97 -3.28 17.80 -4.92
N GLU A 98 -4.09 17.10 -4.11
CA GLU A 98 -5.52 17.42 -3.93
C GLU A 98 -5.77 18.57 -2.93
N HIS A 99 -4.76 19.00 -2.18
CA HIS A 99 -4.85 20.05 -1.15
C HIS A 99 -5.93 19.74 -0.11
N ALA A 100 -6.09 18.46 0.21
CA ALA A 100 -7.22 17.93 0.99
C ALA A 100 -6.79 17.14 2.23
N LEU A 101 -5.49 17.07 2.53
CA LEU A 101 -5.01 16.34 3.70
C LEU A 101 -5.39 17.08 4.99
N ASP A 102 -6.12 16.40 5.88
CA ASP A 102 -6.43 16.87 7.23
C ASP A 102 -5.38 16.36 8.25
N PRO A 103 -4.53 17.24 8.83
CA PRO A 103 -3.53 16.84 9.82
C PRO A 103 -4.15 16.29 11.11
N VAL A 104 -5.33 16.77 11.52
CA VAL A 104 -6.02 16.29 12.72
C VAL A 104 -6.48 14.86 12.52
N TYR A 105 -7.06 14.56 11.36
CA TYR A 105 -7.41 13.19 10.99
C TYR A 105 -6.17 12.31 10.92
N ALA A 106 -5.12 12.72 10.19
CA ALA A 106 -3.87 11.95 10.10
C ALA A 106 -3.29 11.58 11.48
N ARG A 107 -3.27 12.53 12.42
CA ARG A 107 -2.80 12.29 13.79
C ARG A 107 -3.64 11.23 14.52
N LYS A 108 -4.97 11.24 14.35
CA LYS A 108 -5.85 10.22 14.92
C LYS A 108 -5.59 8.82 14.35
N LEU A 109 -5.08 8.73 13.12
CA LEU A 109 -4.71 7.47 12.47
C LEU A 109 -3.32 6.96 12.91
N GLY A 110 -2.64 7.68 13.81
CA GLY A 110 -1.32 7.31 14.31
C GLY A 110 -0.15 7.89 13.52
N VAL A 111 -0.40 8.82 12.58
CA VAL A 111 0.66 9.54 11.87
C VAL A 111 1.34 10.53 12.81
N LYS A 112 2.66 10.46 12.92
CA LYS A 112 3.51 11.47 13.57
C LYS A 112 3.61 12.67 12.64
N THR A 113 2.65 13.56 12.72
CA THR A 113 2.51 14.69 11.77
C THR A 113 3.66 15.68 11.84
N GLU A 114 4.30 15.82 13.00
CA GLU A 114 5.50 16.64 13.22
C GLU A 114 6.72 16.14 12.44
N ASP A 115 6.78 14.83 12.18
CA ASP A 115 7.88 14.19 11.45
C ASP A 115 7.50 13.88 9.98
N LEU A 116 6.25 14.17 9.57
CA LEU A 116 5.77 13.89 8.22
C LEU A 116 6.22 15.01 7.27
N LEU A 117 7.00 14.65 6.25
CA LEU A 117 7.33 15.58 5.16
C LEU A 117 6.08 15.80 4.30
N ILE A 118 5.59 17.03 4.21
CA ILE A 118 4.44 17.38 3.38
C ILE A 118 4.84 18.33 2.25
N SER A 119 4.28 18.12 1.07
CA SER A 119 4.38 19.06 -0.05
C SER A 119 3.02 19.25 -0.70
N GLN A 120 2.63 20.50 -0.92
CA GLN A 120 1.44 20.88 -1.70
C GLN A 120 1.93 21.56 -2.98
N PRO A 121 2.20 20.79 -4.05
CA PRO A 121 2.76 21.33 -5.29
C PRO A 121 1.70 22.10 -6.09
N ASP A 122 2.18 23.05 -6.89
CA ASP A 122 1.40 23.85 -7.84
C ASP A 122 1.15 23.10 -9.15
N THR A 123 2.10 22.25 -9.59
CA THR A 123 1.99 21.51 -10.87
C THR A 123 2.36 20.03 -10.74
N GLY A 124 1.86 19.22 -11.67
CA GLY A 124 2.17 17.79 -11.75
C GLY A 124 3.66 17.51 -11.96
N GLU A 125 4.37 18.32 -12.75
CA GLU A 125 5.83 18.22 -12.91
C GLU A 125 6.53 18.43 -11.57
N GLN A 126 6.19 19.51 -10.86
CA GLN A 126 6.80 19.83 -9.57
C GLN A 126 6.56 18.71 -8.55
N ALA A 127 5.33 18.19 -8.46
CA ALA A 127 4.98 17.06 -7.60
C ALA A 127 5.88 15.85 -7.84
N LEU A 128 6.08 15.48 -9.11
CA LEU A 128 6.87 14.31 -9.53
C LEU A 128 8.38 14.54 -9.36
N GLU A 129 8.88 15.77 -9.53
CA GLU A 129 10.28 16.14 -9.28
C GLU A 129 10.61 16.13 -7.79
N ILE A 130 9.70 16.61 -6.93
CA ILE A 130 9.84 16.51 -5.47
C ILE A 130 9.87 15.04 -5.06
N ALA A 131 8.94 14.22 -5.56
CA ALA A 131 8.95 12.79 -5.29
C ALA A 131 10.25 12.11 -5.78
N GLU A 132 10.75 12.46 -6.96
CA GLU A 132 12.02 11.93 -7.48
C GLU A 132 13.20 12.30 -6.57
N THR A 133 13.25 13.56 -6.11
CA THR A 133 14.31 14.06 -5.22
C THR A 133 14.30 13.33 -3.88
N LEU A 134 13.13 13.19 -3.27
CA LEU A 134 12.96 12.47 -2.00
C LEU A 134 13.37 11.00 -2.13
N VAL A 135 12.93 10.32 -3.18
CA VAL A 135 13.31 8.92 -3.45
C VAL A 135 14.82 8.80 -3.67
N ARG A 136 15.44 9.71 -4.43
CA ARG A 136 16.88 9.66 -4.72
C ARG A 136 17.76 9.96 -3.51
N SER A 137 17.26 10.67 -2.51
CA SER A 137 17.98 10.90 -1.25
C SER A 137 18.33 9.60 -0.53
N GLY A 138 17.53 8.54 -0.73
CA GLY A 138 17.67 7.26 -0.02
C GLY A 138 17.27 7.33 1.45
N ALA A 139 16.81 8.49 1.95
CA ALA A 139 16.45 8.71 3.34
C ALA A 139 14.95 8.56 3.63
N VAL A 140 14.12 8.42 2.60
CA VAL A 140 12.66 8.32 2.74
C VAL A 140 12.19 6.89 2.49
N ASP A 141 11.46 6.33 3.45
CA ASP A 141 10.97 4.95 3.45
C ASP A 141 9.67 4.79 2.67
N VAL A 142 8.78 5.79 2.72
CA VAL A 142 7.52 5.82 1.97
C VAL A 142 7.23 7.21 1.43
N VAL A 143 6.81 7.28 0.17
CA VAL A 143 6.29 8.50 -0.46
C VAL A 143 4.89 8.20 -0.97
N VAL A 144 3.90 8.97 -0.49
CA VAL A 144 2.53 8.92 -1.00
C VAL A 144 2.29 10.13 -1.91
N ILE A 145 1.65 9.91 -3.06
CA ILE A 145 1.19 10.98 -3.96
C ILE A 145 -0.34 10.92 -4.05
N ASP A 146 -1.01 11.93 -3.51
CA ASP A 146 -2.47 12.07 -3.46
C ASP A 146 -2.92 13.30 -4.25
N SER A 147 -3.41 13.20 -5.48
CA SER A 147 -3.60 11.99 -6.27
C SER A 147 -3.12 12.18 -7.71
N VAL A 148 -3.01 11.10 -8.48
CA VAL A 148 -2.65 11.14 -9.90
C VAL A 148 -3.59 12.06 -10.70
N ALA A 149 -4.87 12.11 -10.33
CA ALA A 149 -5.84 12.93 -11.04
C ALA A 149 -5.53 14.43 -10.90
N ALA A 150 -4.93 14.84 -9.78
CA ALA A 150 -4.55 16.22 -9.48
C ALA A 150 -3.15 16.59 -9.98
N LEU A 151 -2.42 15.66 -10.62
CA LEU A 151 -1.14 15.97 -11.26
C LEU A 151 -1.36 16.68 -12.61
N VAL A 152 -1.80 17.93 -12.54
CA VAL A 152 -2.12 18.75 -13.71
C VAL A 152 -0.82 19.35 -14.29
N PRO A 153 -0.49 19.11 -15.56
CA PRO A 153 0.69 19.69 -16.19
C PRO A 153 0.66 21.22 -16.19
N ARG A 154 1.82 21.87 -16.06
CA ARG A 154 1.92 23.35 -16.05
C ARG A 154 1.24 24.00 -17.26
N ALA A 155 1.45 23.46 -18.46
CA ALA A 155 0.86 24.02 -19.67
C ALA A 155 -0.67 23.93 -19.71
N GLU A 156 -1.28 23.05 -18.91
CA GLU A 156 -2.75 22.98 -18.77
C GLU A 156 -3.26 23.97 -17.72
N LEU A 157 -2.45 24.29 -16.68
CA LEU A 157 -2.79 25.31 -15.67
C LEU A 157 -2.63 26.75 -16.19
N GLU A 158 -1.66 26.97 -17.08
CA GLU A 158 -1.41 28.28 -17.72
C GLU A 158 -2.28 28.53 -18.95
N GLY A 159 -2.95 27.49 -19.46
CA GLY A 159 -3.86 27.57 -20.60
C GLY A 159 -5.25 28.12 -20.22
N ASP A 160 -6.04 28.46 -21.23
CA ASP A 160 -7.40 28.95 -21.02
C ASP A 160 -8.39 27.78 -20.82
N MET A 161 -9.48 28.04 -20.07
CA MET A 161 -10.53 27.03 -19.91
C MET A 161 -11.15 26.68 -21.26
N GLY A 162 -11.00 25.41 -21.66
CA GLY A 162 -11.48 24.90 -22.95
C GLY A 162 -10.36 24.58 -23.94
N ASP A 163 -9.12 24.93 -23.62
CA ASP A 163 -7.96 24.54 -24.42
C ASP A 163 -7.77 23.02 -24.45
N SER A 164 -7.37 22.52 -25.61
CA SER A 164 -7.24 21.08 -25.87
C SER A 164 -5.84 20.60 -25.54
N HIS A 165 -5.65 20.03 -24.36
CA HIS A 165 -4.38 19.44 -23.92
C HIS A 165 -4.39 17.90 -23.98
N VAL A 166 -4.61 17.35 -25.18
CA VAL A 166 -4.80 15.90 -25.36
C VAL A 166 -3.57 15.10 -24.89
N GLY A 167 -3.77 14.30 -23.85
CA GLY A 167 -2.81 13.28 -23.40
C GLY A 167 -1.57 13.84 -22.69
N LEU A 168 -1.55 15.11 -22.32
CA LEU A 168 -0.40 15.75 -21.68
C LEU A 168 -0.04 15.08 -20.34
N GLN A 169 -1.03 14.88 -19.47
CA GLN A 169 -0.86 14.16 -18.20
C GLN A 169 -0.35 12.72 -18.39
N ALA A 170 -0.84 12.00 -19.40
CA ALA A 170 -0.39 10.63 -19.68
C ALA A 170 1.09 10.57 -20.11
N ARG A 171 1.55 11.57 -20.88
CA ARG A 171 2.95 11.71 -21.28
C ARG A 171 3.84 12.06 -20.09
N LEU A 172 3.41 13.01 -19.25
CA LEU A 172 4.08 13.38 -18.01
C LEU A 172 4.28 12.15 -17.11
N MET A 173 3.22 11.41 -16.83
CA MET A 173 3.27 10.18 -16.02
C MET A 173 4.21 9.14 -16.63
N SER A 174 4.17 8.94 -17.95
CA SER A 174 5.04 7.99 -18.63
C SER A 174 6.53 8.35 -18.51
N GLN A 175 6.87 9.64 -18.60
CA GLN A 175 8.23 10.13 -18.45
C GLN A 175 8.72 10.03 -17.00
N ALA A 176 7.89 10.46 -16.05
CA ALA A 176 8.22 10.43 -14.63
C ALA A 176 8.42 9.00 -14.11
N LEU A 177 7.49 8.08 -14.42
CA LEU A 177 7.60 6.68 -13.99
C LEU A 177 8.84 5.97 -14.54
N ARG A 178 9.29 6.34 -15.75
CA ARG A 178 10.54 5.82 -16.33
C ARG A 178 11.76 6.21 -15.50
N LYS A 179 11.79 7.43 -14.96
CA LYS A 179 12.86 7.89 -14.07
C LYS A 179 12.73 7.30 -12.67
N LEU A 180 11.52 7.37 -12.10
CA LEU A 180 11.23 6.95 -10.72
C LEU A 180 11.46 5.46 -10.50
N THR A 181 11.12 4.59 -11.45
CA THR A 181 11.20 3.12 -11.25
C THR A 181 12.61 2.67 -10.85
N GLY A 182 13.64 3.21 -11.52
CA GLY A 182 15.03 2.89 -11.19
C GLY A 182 15.46 3.47 -9.84
N ALA A 183 15.04 4.71 -9.54
CA ALA A 183 15.36 5.37 -8.28
C ALA A 183 14.69 4.68 -7.07
N VAL A 184 13.42 4.33 -7.20
CA VAL A 184 12.61 3.59 -6.21
C VAL A 184 13.25 2.25 -5.88
N SER A 185 13.62 1.47 -6.88
CA SER A 185 14.28 0.16 -6.67
C SER A 185 15.61 0.29 -5.92
N LYS A 186 16.42 1.31 -6.24
CA LYS A 186 17.74 1.52 -5.60
C LYS A 186 17.63 2.02 -4.16
N SER A 187 16.72 2.95 -3.89
CA SER A 187 16.52 3.57 -2.57
C SER A 187 15.75 2.68 -1.59
N GLN A 188 15.03 1.68 -2.10
CA GLN A 188 14.10 0.87 -1.31
C GLN A 188 12.92 1.68 -0.72
N THR A 189 12.64 2.88 -1.25
CA THR A 189 11.42 3.64 -0.91
C THR A 189 10.17 2.92 -1.44
N ALA A 190 9.10 2.83 -0.66
CA ALA A 190 7.78 2.44 -1.14
C ALA A 190 7.10 3.66 -1.76
N LEU A 191 6.85 3.66 -3.07
CA LEU A 191 6.18 4.76 -3.76
C LEU A 191 4.70 4.40 -3.99
N VAL A 192 3.80 5.11 -3.32
CA VAL A 192 2.35 4.87 -3.35
C VAL A 192 1.66 5.99 -4.12
N PHE A 193 0.94 5.65 -5.16
CA PHE A 193 0.06 6.57 -5.88
C PHE A 193 -1.38 6.32 -5.48
N ILE A 194 -2.09 7.37 -5.08
CA ILE A 194 -3.55 7.35 -5.01
C ILE A 194 -4.10 7.77 -6.37
N ASN A 195 -5.16 7.09 -6.82
CA ASN A 195 -5.80 7.39 -8.09
C ASN A 195 -7.33 7.30 -7.99
N GLN A 196 -8.00 7.99 -8.90
CA GLN A 196 -9.45 8.00 -8.99
C GLN A 196 -9.90 7.12 -10.16
N VAL A 197 -11.10 6.56 -10.04
CA VAL A 197 -11.78 5.92 -11.17
C VAL A 197 -12.52 6.96 -12.01
N ARG A 198 -12.61 6.72 -13.32
CA ARG A 198 -13.39 7.46 -14.29
C ARG A 198 -14.15 6.47 -15.17
N GLN A 199 -15.33 6.85 -15.63
CA GLN A 199 -16.04 6.06 -16.62
C GLN A 199 -15.35 6.17 -17.98
N LYS A 200 -15.24 5.06 -18.68
CA LYS A 200 -14.74 5.03 -20.05
C LYS A 200 -15.87 5.45 -20.99
N ILE A 201 -15.71 6.58 -21.66
CA ILE A 201 -16.61 6.98 -22.75
C ILE A 201 -16.25 6.12 -23.97
N SER A 202 -16.98 5.03 -24.22
CA SER A 202 -16.80 4.21 -25.41
C SER A 202 -18.12 3.88 -26.09
N THR A 203 -18.17 4.05 -27.41
CA THR A 203 -19.35 3.81 -28.26
C THR A 203 -19.65 2.33 -28.51
N PHE A 204 -18.76 1.42 -28.12
CA PHE A 204 -18.89 -0.03 -28.35
C PHE A 204 -18.62 -0.81 -27.04
N GLY A 205 -19.63 -1.55 -26.57
CA GLY A 205 -19.76 -2.08 -25.21
C GLY A 205 -18.91 -3.31 -24.83
N PHE A 206 -17.66 -3.41 -25.27
CA PHE A 206 -16.77 -4.51 -24.85
C PHE A 206 -15.57 -4.00 -24.05
N GLY A 207 -15.50 -4.43 -22.78
CA GLY A 207 -14.40 -4.15 -21.86
C GLY A 207 -14.86 -3.57 -20.51
N PRO A 208 -13.93 -3.38 -19.56
CA PRO A 208 -14.24 -2.75 -18.28
C PRO A 208 -14.75 -1.31 -18.50
N SER A 209 -15.85 -0.97 -17.82
CA SER A 209 -16.54 0.33 -17.88
C SER A 209 -15.79 1.46 -17.17
N GLU A 210 -14.78 1.12 -16.36
CA GLU A 210 -13.98 2.07 -15.59
C GLU A 210 -12.51 2.06 -16.01
N THR A 211 -11.87 3.23 -15.92
CA THR A 211 -10.43 3.42 -16.07
C THR A 211 -9.88 4.32 -14.95
N THR A 212 -8.56 4.37 -14.80
CA THR A 212 -7.87 5.30 -13.91
C THR A 212 -7.26 6.46 -14.70
N THR A 213 -6.99 7.58 -14.02
CA THR A 213 -6.37 8.79 -14.62
C THR A 213 -4.86 8.62 -14.82
N GLY A 214 -4.22 9.53 -15.57
CA GLY A 214 -2.76 9.48 -15.84
C GLY A 214 -2.32 8.49 -16.92
N GLY A 215 -3.24 7.99 -17.74
CA GLY A 215 -2.94 7.06 -18.83
C GLY A 215 -2.65 5.63 -18.37
N MET A 216 -1.90 4.88 -19.18
CA MET A 216 -1.67 3.44 -18.93
C MET A 216 -0.35 3.13 -18.22
N ALA A 217 0.60 4.06 -18.17
CA ALA A 217 1.94 3.81 -17.68
C ALA A 217 1.94 3.28 -16.24
N LEU A 218 1.21 3.92 -15.32
CA LEU A 218 1.14 3.50 -13.93
C LEU A 218 0.66 2.04 -13.78
N LYS A 219 -0.31 1.62 -14.59
CA LYS A 219 -0.82 0.24 -14.60
C LYS A 219 0.28 -0.78 -14.90
N PHE A 220 1.28 -0.43 -15.73
CA PHE A 220 2.38 -1.33 -16.09
C PHE A 220 3.53 -1.28 -15.07
N TYR A 221 3.89 -0.08 -14.62
CA TYR A 221 4.99 0.14 -13.68
C TYR A 221 4.66 -0.31 -12.25
N ALA A 222 3.42 -0.16 -11.80
CA ALA A 222 2.98 -0.62 -10.48
C ALA A 222 3.24 -2.13 -10.32
N SER A 223 3.86 -2.51 -9.21
CA SER A 223 4.03 -3.91 -8.81
C SER A 223 2.78 -4.45 -8.12
N VAL A 224 2.10 -3.58 -7.37
CA VAL A 224 0.84 -3.87 -6.69
C VAL A 224 -0.20 -2.84 -7.12
N ARG A 225 -1.42 -3.29 -7.39
CA ARG A 225 -2.57 -2.40 -7.61
C ARG A 225 -3.73 -2.85 -6.74
N LEU A 226 -4.30 -1.93 -5.99
CA LEU A 226 -5.40 -2.14 -5.05
C LEU A 226 -6.64 -1.37 -5.52
N ASP A 227 -7.74 -2.08 -5.77
CA ASP A 227 -9.06 -1.50 -6.01
C ASP A 227 -9.84 -1.49 -4.69
N ILE A 228 -10.01 -0.31 -4.10
CA ILE A 228 -10.71 -0.13 -2.82
C ILE A 228 -12.08 0.51 -3.06
N ARG A 229 -13.12 -0.15 -2.54
CA ARG A 229 -14.52 0.27 -2.69
C ARG A 229 -15.27 0.21 -1.37
N ARG A 230 -16.13 1.20 -1.13
CA ARG A 230 -17.14 1.13 -0.08
C ARG A 230 -18.24 0.16 -0.50
N ILE A 231 -18.55 -0.81 0.35
CA ILE A 231 -19.60 -1.81 0.10
C ILE A 231 -20.79 -1.69 1.06
N GLY A 232 -20.66 -0.91 2.13
CA GLY A 232 -21.75 -0.66 3.07
C GLY A 232 -21.40 0.35 4.15
N SER A 233 -22.39 0.67 4.97
CA SER A 233 -22.23 1.49 6.19
C SER A 233 -22.22 0.60 7.43
N ILE A 234 -21.42 0.98 8.41
CA ILE A 234 -21.47 0.41 9.77
C ILE A 234 -22.39 1.31 10.57
N LYS A 235 -23.36 0.71 11.28
CA LYS A 235 -24.32 1.45 12.11
C LYS A 235 -24.32 0.93 13.53
N ASP A 236 -24.56 1.83 14.48
CA ASP A 236 -24.85 1.46 15.86
C ASP A 236 -26.29 0.94 16.02
N ARG A 237 -26.70 0.67 17.28
CA ARG A 237 -28.05 0.19 17.60
C ARG A 237 -29.14 1.22 17.34
N GLU A 238 -28.81 2.50 17.34
CA GLU A 238 -29.71 3.63 17.14
C GLU A 238 -29.84 4.01 15.65
N GLY A 239 -28.97 3.45 14.80
CA GLY A 239 -28.95 3.65 13.36
C GLY A 239 -27.96 4.72 12.89
N ASN A 240 -27.17 5.31 13.79
CA ASN A 240 -26.13 6.29 13.43
C ASN A 240 -25.00 5.61 12.67
N VAL A 241 -24.49 6.26 11.63
CA VAL A 241 -23.41 5.71 10.81
C VAL A 241 -22.07 5.95 11.49
N LEU A 242 -21.44 4.87 11.95
CA LEU A 242 -20.13 4.91 12.63
C LEU A 242 -18.95 4.85 11.65
N GLY A 243 -19.18 4.37 10.44
CA GLY A 243 -18.13 4.21 9.46
C GLY A 243 -18.56 3.44 8.21
N ASN A 244 -17.57 2.98 7.46
CA ASN A 244 -17.74 2.29 6.19
C ASN A 244 -17.18 0.88 6.25
N ARG A 245 -17.94 -0.07 5.71
CA ARG A 245 -17.38 -1.38 5.34
C ARG A 245 -16.78 -1.24 3.94
N VAL A 246 -15.51 -1.59 3.82
CA VAL A 246 -14.76 -1.46 2.57
C VAL A 246 -14.26 -2.81 2.11
N LYS A 247 -14.16 -2.94 0.80
CA LYS A 247 -13.60 -4.11 0.11
C LYS A 247 -12.38 -3.67 -0.68
N VAL A 248 -11.28 -4.38 -0.53
CA VAL A 248 -10.04 -4.17 -1.28
C VAL A 248 -9.74 -5.40 -2.11
N LYS A 249 -9.57 -5.21 -3.42
CA LYS A 249 -9.15 -6.24 -4.36
C LYS A 249 -7.72 -6.00 -4.83
N VAL A 250 -6.87 -7.01 -4.72
CA VAL A 250 -5.51 -6.99 -5.26
C VAL A 250 -5.56 -7.28 -6.76
N VAL A 251 -5.86 -6.27 -7.59
CA VAL A 251 -6.05 -6.47 -9.05
C VAL A 251 -4.74 -6.73 -9.81
N LYS A 252 -3.60 -6.41 -9.19
CA LYS A 252 -2.27 -6.74 -9.71
C LYS A 252 -1.32 -7.00 -8.56
N ASN A 253 -0.51 -8.04 -8.68
CA ASN A 253 0.56 -8.36 -7.76
C ASN A 253 1.69 -9.06 -8.53
N LYS A 254 2.90 -8.46 -8.53
CA LYS A 254 4.10 -9.04 -9.16
C LYS A 254 4.96 -9.86 -8.18
N LEU A 255 4.55 -9.96 -6.92
CA LEU A 255 5.34 -10.52 -5.83
C LEU A 255 4.69 -11.76 -5.21
N ALA A 256 3.37 -11.84 -5.27
CA ALA A 256 2.58 -13.00 -4.86
C ALA A 256 1.36 -13.16 -5.78
N PRO A 257 0.57 -14.24 -5.67
CA PRO A 257 -0.64 -14.43 -6.46
C PRO A 257 -1.62 -13.26 -6.34
N PRO A 258 -2.12 -12.69 -7.45
CA PRO A 258 -3.10 -11.60 -7.44
C PRO A 258 -4.54 -12.10 -7.22
N PHE A 259 -5.50 -11.16 -7.28
CA PHE A 259 -6.95 -11.35 -7.27
C PHE A 259 -7.58 -11.79 -5.96
N ARG A 260 -6.82 -11.78 -4.87
CA ARG A 260 -7.38 -11.87 -3.51
C ARG A 260 -8.22 -10.64 -3.20
N GLU A 261 -9.29 -10.85 -2.46
CA GLU A 261 -10.23 -9.83 -2.00
C GLU A 261 -10.33 -9.92 -0.49
N VAL A 262 -10.35 -8.76 0.17
CA VAL A 262 -10.53 -8.66 1.61
C VAL A 262 -11.52 -7.58 1.94
N GLU A 263 -12.20 -7.75 3.08
CA GLU A 263 -13.10 -6.77 3.63
C GLU A 263 -12.62 -6.37 5.01
N PHE A 264 -12.77 -5.08 5.32
CA PHE A 264 -12.53 -4.56 6.65
C PHE A 264 -13.35 -3.29 6.86
N GLU A 265 -13.31 -2.80 8.09
CA GLU A 265 -14.11 -1.67 8.55
C GLU A 265 -13.22 -0.45 8.75
N ILE A 266 -13.64 0.69 8.19
CA ILE A 266 -13.06 2.01 8.42
C ILE A 266 -14.04 2.80 9.27
N LEU A 267 -13.66 3.09 10.51
CA LEU A 267 -14.43 3.87 11.47
C LEU A 267 -14.07 5.35 11.37
N TYR A 268 -15.09 6.22 11.41
CA TYR A 268 -14.86 7.66 11.31
C TYR A 268 -14.06 8.17 12.51
N GLY A 269 -12.99 8.93 12.22
CA GLY A 269 -12.08 9.48 13.23
C GLY A 269 -11.14 8.46 13.89
N GLN A 270 -11.19 7.17 13.52
CA GLN A 270 -10.29 6.13 14.04
C GLN A 270 -9.50 5.42 12.93
N GLY A 271 -10.01 5.42 11.68
CA GLY A 271 -9.38 4.74 10.56
C GLY A 271 -9.76 3.26 10.49
N ILE A 272 -8.87 2.44 9.96
CA ILE A 272 -9.04 0.98 9.84
C ILE A 272 -9.13 0.37 11.25
N SER A 273 -10.21 -0.35 11.53
CA SER A 273 -10.35 -1.05 12.82
C SER A 273 -9.53 -2.33 12.83
N LYS A 274 -8.36 -2.28 13.49
CA LYS A 274 -7.50 -3.45 13.70
C LYS A 274 -8.24 -4.54 14.47
N GLU A 275 -8.98 -4.18 15.50
CA GLU A 275 -9.78 -5.10 16.32
C GLU A 275 -10.89 -5.74 15.48
N GLY A 276 -11.58 -4.95 14.64
CA GLY A 276 -12.59 -5.46 13.73
C GLY A 276 -12.04 -6.50 12.77
N CYS A 277 -10.85 -6.25 12.20
CA CYS A 277 -10.15 -7.20 11.36
C CYS A 277 -9.84 -8.51 12.10
N LEU A 278 -9.31 -8.43 13.33
CA LEU A 278 -8.99 -9.60 14.13
C LEU A 278 -10.24 -10.40 14.50
N ILE A 279 -11.34 -9.75 14.86
CA ILE A 279 -12.61 -10.42 15.18
C ILE A 279 -13.12 -11.20 13.97
N ASP A 280 -13.18 -10.58 12.79
CA ASP A 280 -13.68 -11.24 11.57
C ASP A 280 -12.79 -12.43 11.20
N MET A 281 -11.46 -12.25 11.21
CA MET A 281 -10.52 -13.34 10.96
C MET A 281 -10.61 -14.47 12.00
N ALA A 282 -10.77 -14.12 13.27
CA ALA A 282 -10.87 -15.10 14.34
C ALA A 282 -12.14 -15.94 14.23
N LEU A 283 -13.25 -15.35 13.77
CA LEU A 283 -14.49 -16.09 13.49
C LEU A 283 -14.29 -17.06 12.32
N ASP A 284 -13.69 -16.59 11.23
CA ASP A 284 -13.44 -17.40 10.03
C ASP A 284 -12.52 -18.60 10.34
N LEU A 285 -11.54 -18.43 11.22
CA LEU A 285 -10.60 -19.47 11.65
C LEU A 285 -11.10 -20.30 12.85
N GLY A 286 -12.28 -20.01 13.38
CA GLY A 286 -12.85 -20.66 14.56
C GLY A 286 -12.02 -20.47 15.85
N VAL A 287 -11.25 -19.38 15.93
CA VAL A 287 -10.56 -18.94 17.16
C VAL A 287 -11.56 -18.28 18.11
N ILE A 288 -12.42 -17.40 17.58
CA ILE A 288 -13.58 -16.88 18.30
C ILE A 288 -14.81 -17.67 17.85
N GLN A 289 -15.64 -18.07 18.81
CA GLN A 289 -16.92 -18.72 18.55
C GLN A 289 -18.07 -17.73 18.74
N ARG A 290 -19.12 -17.89 17.96
CA ARG A 290 -20.34 -17.08 18.04
C ARG A 290 -21.55 -17.96 18.31
N SER A 291 -22.28 -17.69 19.39
CA SER A 291 -23.56 -18.31 19.72
C SER A 291 -24.65 -17.24 19.80
N GLY A 292 -25.43 -17.12 18.71
CA GLY A 292 -26.41 -16.04 18.56
C GLY A 292 -25.73 -14.67 18.52
N ALA A 293 -25.97 -13.85 19.55
CA ALA A 293 -25.35 -12.53 19.70
C ALA A 293 -24.07 -12.54 20.55
N TRP A 294 -23.73 -13.67 21.19
CA TRP A 294 -22.58 -13.77 22.09
C TRP A 294 -21.32 -14.27 21.38
N PHE A 295 -20.17 -13.71 21.76
CA PHE A 295 -18.84 -14.08 21.29
C PHE A 295 -18.01 -14.64 22.45
N SER A 296 -17.24 -15.70 22.19
CA SER A 296 -16.35 -16.33 23.16
C SER A 296 -15.00 -16.70 22.55
N TYR A 297 -13.96 -16.68 23.39
CA TYR A 297 -12.60 -17.13 23.08
C TYR A 297 -12.22 -18.20 24.11
N GLY A 298 -12.18 -19.46 23.70
CA GLY A 298 -12.15 -20.60 24.63
C GLY A 298 -13.31 -20.52 25.62
N ASP A 299 -13.01 -20.56 26.92
CA ASP A 299 -14.00 -20.41 28.00
C ASP A 299 -14.33 -18.95 28.35
N MET A 300 -13.56 -17.99 27.82
CA MET A 300 -13.75 -16.57 28.09
C MET A 300 -14.91 -16.01 27.26
N ARG A 301 -15.90 -15.40 27.92
CA ARG A 301 -16.94 -14.63 27.23
C ARG A 301 -16.41 -13.25 26.89
N LEU A 302 -16.32 -12.95 25.58
CA LEU A 302 -15.84 -11.66 25.09
C LEU A 302 -16.92 -10.57 25.12
N GLY A 303 -18.19 -10.96 24.96
CA GLY A 303 -19.31 -10.03 25.05
C GLY A 303 -20.44 -10.31 24.07
N GLN A 304 -21.50 -9.49 24.16
CA GLN A 304 -22.67 -9.55 23.28
C GLN A 304 -22.57 -8.49 22.17
N GLY A 305 -22.49 -8.93 20.92
CA GLY A 305 -22.37 -8.07 19.74
C GLY A 305 -20.93 -7.66 19.44
N LYS A 306 -20.63 -7.46 18.15
CA LYS A 306 -19.28 -7.16 17.65
C LYS A 306 -18.68 -5.90 18.26
N GLU A 307 -19.50 -4.86 18.51
CA GLU A 307 -19.02 -3.60 19.08
C GLU A 307 -18.47 -3.75 20.50
N ASN A 308 -19.15 -4.52 21.35
CA ASN A 308 -18.68 -4.77 22.71
C ASN A 308 -17.37 -5.58 22.73
N VAL A 309 -17.23 -6.53 21.80
CA VAL A 309 -15.98 -7.28 21.63
C VAL A 309 -14.86 -6.37 21.14
N ARG A 310 -15.14 -5.45 20.21
CA ARG A 310 -14.16 -4.45 19.76
C ARG A 310 -13.65 -3.60 20.93
N GLU A 311 -14.56 -3.08 21.74
CA GLU A 311 -14.18 -2.25 22.88
C GLU A 311 -13.37 -3.03 23.92
N LEU A 312 -13.71 -4.31 24.14
CA LEU A 312 -12.89 -5.21 24.97
C LEU A 312 -11.47 -5.36 24.40
N LEU A 313 -11.31 -5.68 23.12
CA LEU A 313 -9.98 -5.84 22.51
C LEU A 313 -9.16 -4.55 22.52
N ARG A 314 -9.82 -3.39 22.47
CA ARG A 314 -9.16 -2.08 22.58
C ARG A 314 -8.67 -1.78 23.99
N THR A 315 -9.45 -2.16 25.00
CA THR A 315 -9.15 -1.90 26.42
C THR A 315 -8.28 -2.97 27.05
N ASP A 316 -8.20 -4.16 26.44
CA ASP A 316 -7.39 -5.29 26.88
C ASP A 316 -6.42 -5.76 25.76
N PRO A 317 -5.24 -5.14 25.65
CA PRO A 317 -4.22 -5.53 24.67
C PRO A 317 -3.72 -6.97 24.83
N GLU A 318 -3.72 -7.52 26.04
CA GLU A 318 -3.24 -8.89 26.28
C GLU A 318 -4.13 -9.92 25.57
N VAL A 319 -5.45 -9.73 25.65
CA VAL A 319 -6.42 -10.58 24.94
C VAL A 319 -6.29 -10.41 23.44
N MET A 320 -6.12 -9.17 22.97
CA MET A 320 -5.91 -8.87 21.55
C MET A 320 -4.66 -9.59 21.00
N GLU A 321 -3.53 -9.54 21.71
CA GLU A 321 -2.29 -10.21 21.32
C GLU A 321 -2.41 -11.74 21.31
N LYS A 322 -3.11 -12.33 22.30
CA LYS A 322 -3.36 -13.78 22.33
C LYS A 322 -4.14 -14.23 21.09
N ILE A 323 -5.22 -13.52 20.77
CA ILE A 323 -6.05 -13.80 19.58
C ILE A 323 -5.24 -13.61 18.30
N GLU A 324 -4.49 -12.50 18.17
CA GLU A 324 -3.64 -12.25 16.99
C GLU A 324 -2.59 -13.36 16.81
N ARG A 325 -1.94 -13.81 17.90
CA ARG A 325 -0.95 -14.87 17.87
C ARG A 325 -1.53 -16.21 17.43
N GLU A 326 -2.71 -16.57 17.92
CA GLU A 326 -3.38 -17.80 17.53
C GLU A 326 -3.84 -17.77 16.06
N ILE A 327 -4.36 -16.63 15.59
CA ILE A 327 -4.66 -16.40 14.17
C ILE A 327 -3.42 -16.64 13.32
N ARG A 328 -2.29 -16.01 13.69
CA ARG A 328 -1.02 -16.14 12.95
C ARG A 328 -0.52 -17.58 12.93
N SER A 329 -0.61 -18.28 14.06
CA SER A 329 -0.23 -19.70 14.17
C SER A 329 -1.10 -20.60 13.26
N LYS A 330 -2.43 -20.42 13.26
CA LYS A 330 -3.33 -21.17 12.36
C LYS A 330 -3.07 -20.91 10.87
N LEU A 331 -2.56 -19.72 10.54
CA LEU A 331 -2.19 -19.36 9.17
C LEU A 331 -0.76 -19.79 8.79
N GLY A 332 -0.02 -20.45 9.68
CA GLY A 332 1.38 -20.86 9.44
C GLY A 332 2.36 -19.69 9.39
N LEU A 333 1.99 -18.56 10.01
CA LEU A 333 2.79 -17.33 10.08
C LEU A 333 3.43 -17.23 11.46
N GLU A 334 4.30 -18.17 11.80
CA GLU A 334 5.07 -18.04 13.03
C GLU A 334 5.97 -16.80 12.94
N ALA A 335 6.17 -16.13 14.08
CA ALA A 335 7.00 -14.93 14.15
C ALA A 335 8.38 -15.25 13.59
N ARG A 336 8.74 -14.64 12.44
CA ARG A 336 10.16 -14.47 12.12
C ARG A 336 10.73 -13.65 13.27
N GLU A 337 11.52 -14.28 14.14
CA GLU A 337 12.38 -13.56 15.06
C GLU A 337 13.11 -12.48 14.24
N ALA A 338 13.05 -11.24 14.71
CA ALA A 338 13.82 -10.16 14.11
C ALA A 338 15.29 -10.60 14.05
N PRO A 339 15.97 -10.50 12.90
CA PRO A 339 17.37 -10.88 12.82
C PRO A 339 18.19 -10.01 13.79
N GLY A 340 18.66 -10.64 14.86
CA GLY A 340 19.84 -10.29 15.66
C GLY A 340 19.95 -8.84 16.15
N GLN A 341 19.55 -8.60 17.40
CA GLN A 341 20.41 -7.81 18.27
C GLN A 341 21.59 -8.70 18.66
N GLU A 342 22.63 -8.73 17.83
CA GLU A 342 23.95 -9.12 18.31
C GLU A 342 24.51 -7.92 19.11
N VAL A 343 24.81 -8.18 20.38
CA VAL A 343 25.51 -7.30 21.32
C VAL A 343 26.98 -7.21 20.94
#